data_AF-A0AAW8G1C8-F1
#
_entry.id   AF-A0AAW8G1C8-F1
#
_cell.length_a   1.000
_cell.length_b   1.000
_cell.length_c   1.000
_cell.angle_alpha   90.00
_cell.angle_beta   90.00
_cell.angle_gamma   90.00
#
_symmetry.space_group_name_H-M   'P 1'
#
loop_
_entity.id
_entity.type
_entity.pdbx_description
1 polymer ?
#
loop_
_entity_poly.entity_id
_entity_poly.type
_entity_poly.pdbx_seq_one_letter_code
_entity_poly.pdbx_strand_id
1 'polypeptide(L)'
;MLISRESIIYYTVSSQLNTNFMKNFKIILFTFLFGSSGMGVQEKESCRYIKTPTGYLMVLRQNDDVIGQIEHLARTEHIPSASFSGIGFAREVEFGFYDFKAKKFNPKTFRKVEMGSLTGSIAWNDKGPSIHIHGVATDDRFNAYGGHILSLHVGTGSMEIYVHVNDQKLERKIEQPLNANVLQLNCNL
;
A
#
# COMPACT_ATOMS: atom_id res chain seq x y z
N MET A 1 6.47 -9.66 4.34
CA MET A 1 7.31 -10.82 4.66
C MET A 1 6.78 -11.98 3.85
N LEU A 2 7.19 -12.05 2.58
CA LEU A 2 7.21 -13.32 1.85
C LEU A 2 8.29 -14.14 2.55
N ILE A 3 7.91 -15.16 3.32
CA ILE A 3 8.89 -16.05 3.94
C ILE A 3 9.29 -17.09 2.88
N SER A 4 10.28 -16.76 2.05
CA SER A 4 11.11 -17.82 1.46
C SER A 4 12.04 -18.34 2.55
N ARG A 5 12.02 -19.64 2.79
CA ARG A 5 12.85 -20.30 3.81
C ARG A 5 14.32 -20.29 3.37
N GLU A 6 15.14 -19.41 3.94
CA GLU A 6 16.59 -19.63 4.00
C GLU A 6 17.14 -19.27 5.39
N SER A 7 17.94 -20.20 5.93
CA SER A 7 18.49 -20.22 7.29
C SER A 7 19.79 -19.42 7.36
N ILE A 8 19.93 -18.49 8.31
CA ILE A 8 21.17 -17.74 8.56
C ILE A 8 21.76 -18.15 9.92
N ILE A 9 23.02 -18.62 9.88
CA ILE A 9 23.88 -18.94 11.03
C ILE A 9 24.58 -17.65 11.47
N TYR A 10 24.50 -17.29 12.76
CA TYR A 10 25.25 -16.17 13.34
C TYR A 10 26.58 -16.65 13.92
N TYR A 11 27.68 -15.97 13.60
CA TYR A 11 28.93 -16.03 14.35
C TYR A 11 29.05 -14.78 15.24
N THR A 12 29.33 -14.96 16.53
CA THR A 12 29.64 -13.88 17.48
C THR A 12 31.15 -13.77 17.64
N VAL A 13 31.73 -12.59 17.39
CA VAL A 13 33.10 -12.27 17.78
C VAL A 13 33.05 -11.40 19.03
N SER A 14 33.55 -11.95 20.14
CA SER A 14 33.82 -11.24 21.39
C SER A 14 35.19 -10.57 21.29
N SER A 15 35.28 -9.31 21.71
CA SER A 15 36.55 -8.78 22.23
C SER A 15 36.28 -7.87 23.43
N GLN A 16 36.70 -8.34 24.60
CA GLN A 16 36.90 -7.56 25.80
C GLN A 16 38.20 -6.77 25.66
N LEU A 17 38.22 -5.48 26.01
CA LEU A 17 39.40 -4.88 26.63
C LEU A 17 39.00 -3.90 27.72
N ASN A 18 39.75 -4.01 28.81
CA ASN A 18 39.56 -3.47 30.14
C ASN A 18 40.56 -2.31 30.36
N THR A 19 40.29 -1.51 31.40
CA THR A 19 41.20 -0.74 32.27
C THR A 19 41.19 0.80 32.22
N ASN A 20 41.11 1.31 33.45
CA ASN A 20 41.07 2.68 33.96
C ASN A 20 42.33 3.50 33.65
N PHE A 21 42.17 4.78 33.30
CA PHE A 21 43.12 5.83 33.70
C PHE A 21 42.51 7.25 33.63
N MET A 22 42.01 7.75 34.77
CA MET A 22 41.76 9.18 34.99
C MET A 22 43.08 9.85 35.42
N LYS A 23 43.54 10.86 34.67
CA LYS A 23 44.38 11.96 35.19
C LYS A 23 44.48 13.12 34.19
N ASN A 24 43.85 14.23 34.55
CA ASN A 24 44.21 15.62 34.33
C ASN A 24 45.12 15.95 33.12
N PHE A 25 44.50 16.42 32.04
CA PHE A 25 45.16 17.31 31.09
C PHE A 25 44.21 18.46 30.74
N LYS A 26 44.61 19.68 31.09
CA LYS A 26 43.96 20.90 30.61
C LYS A 26 44.23 21.00 29.11
N ILE A 27 43.23 20.72 28.28
CA ILE A 27 43.29 20.97 26.83
C ILE A 27 42.36 22.13 26.52
N ILE A 28 42.99 23.14 25.93
CA ILE A 28 42.43 24.38 25.43
C ILE A 28 41.25 24.09 24.51
N LEU A 29 40.14 24.78 24.77
CA LEU A 29 38.92 24.80 23.98
C LEU A 29 39.24 25.36 22.59
N PHE A 30 39.46 24.49 21.61
CA PHE A 30 39.41 24.85 20.20
C PHE A 30 38.06 24.38 19.66
N THR A 31 37.14 25.31 19.50
CA THR A 31 35.80 25.10 18.95
C THR A 31 35.94 24.66 17.49
N PHE A 32 36.07 23.36 17.27
CA PHE A 32 35.88 22.78 15.95
C PHE A 32 34.38 22.67 15.74
N LEU A 33 33.83 23.61 14.94
CA LEU A 33 32.53 23.45 14.30
C LEU A 33 32.61 22.25 13.36
N PHE A 34 32.54 21.04 13.91
CA PHE A 34 32.16 19.88 13.13
C PHE A 34 30.68 20.07 12.80
N GLY A 35 30.43 20.64 11.62
CA GLY A 35 29.16 20.47 10.94
C GLY A 35 28.90 18.97 10.90
N SER A 36 27.97 18.51 11.74
CA SER A 36 27.33 17.22 11.56
C SER A 36 26.50 17.35 10.29
N SER A 37 27.14 17.22 9.13
CA SER A 37 26.49 16.61 7.98
C SER A 37 26.13 15.21 8.45
N GLY A 38 24.97 15.11 9.12
CA GLY A 38 24.24 13.87 9.20
C GLY A 38 24.11 13.42 7.77
N MET A 39 24.92 12.44 7.39
CA MET A 39 24.71 11.66 6.20
C MET A 39 23.38 10.97 6.43
N GLY A 40 22.30 11.66 6.06
CA GLY A 40 21.02 11.02 5.85
C GLY A 40 21.31 9.91 4.87
N VAL A 41 21.20 8.67 5.34
CA VAL A 41 21.11 7.51 4.46
C VAL A 41 19.88 7.81 3.62
N GLN A 42 20.13 8.30 2.41
CA GLN A 42 19.10 8.53 1.42
C GLN A 42 18.68 7.12 0.99
N GLU A 43 17.68 6.56 1.68
CA GLU A 43 17.03 5.33 1.29
C GLU A 43 16.63 5.52 -0.18
N LYS A 44 17.32 4.80 -1.06
CA LYS A 44 17.02 4.76 -2.48
C LYS A 44 15.58 4.28 -2.59
N GLU A 45 14.65 5.19 -2.90
CA GLU A 45 13.24 4.85 -3.09
C GLU A 45 13.17 3.69 -4.08
N SER A 46 12.78 2.52 -3.57
CA SER A 46 12.65 1.33 -4.40
C SER A 46 11.52 1.56 -5.39
N CYS A 47 11.76 1.27 -6.67
CA CYS A 47 10.75 1.25 -7.73
C CYS A 47 9.46 0.57 -7.24
N ARG A 48 8.34 1.31 -7.23
CA ARG A 48 7.05 0.85 -6.68
C ARG A 48 6.17 0.16 -7.71
N TYR A 49 6.41 0.39 -8.99
CA TYR A 49 5.72 -0.28 -10.08
C TYR A 49 6.58 -0.29 -11.35
N ILE A 50 6.31 -1.25 -12.23
CA ILE A 50 6.88 -1.33 -13.57
C ILE A 50 5.77 -1.35 -14.61
N LYS A 51 6.08 -0.89 -15.81
CA LYS A 51 5.19 -1.04 -16.96
C LYS A 51 5.22 -2.48 -17.48
N THR A 52 4.06 -2.98 -17.91
CA THR A 52 3.90 -4.27 -18.57
C THR A 52 3.27 -4.04 -19.96
N PRO A 53 3.23 -5.05 -20.83
CA PRO A 53 2.56 -4.92 -22.14
C PRO A 53 1.08 -4.52 -22.05
N THR A 54 0.42 -4.83 -20.93
CA THR A 54 -1.02 -4.64 -20.74
C THR A 54 -1.38 -3.64 -19.65
N GLY A 55 -0.39 -2.97 -19.05
CA GLY A 55 -0.60 -2.01 -17.97
C GLY A 55 0.61 -1.91 -17.05
N TYR A 56 0.42 -2.26 -15.76
CA TYR A 56 1.45 -2.11 -14.74
C TYR A 56 1.45 -3.28 -13.74
N LEU A 57 2.63 -3.59 -13.20
CA LEU A 57 2.77 -4.39 -11.99
C LEU A 57 3.26 -3.46 -10.88
N MET A 58 2.46 -3.32 -9.83
CA MET A 58 2.78 -2.54 -8.63
C MET A 58 3.09 -3.49 -7.48
N VAL A 59 4.14 -3.17 -6.72
CA VAL A 59 4.48 -3.90 -5.50
C VAL A 59 4.65 -2.93 -4.35
N LEU A 60 3.66 -2.90 -3.46
CA LEU A 60 3.61 -2.03 -2.29
C LEU A 60 4.39 -2.64 -1.12
N ARG A 61 4.83 -1.79 -0.20
CA ARG A 61 5.61 -2.16 0.99
C ARG A 61 4.86 -1.79 2.25
N GLN A 62 5.39 -2.29 3.36
CA GLN A 62 4.86 -2.03 4.70
C GLN A 62 4.51 -0.55 4.91
N ASN A 63 3.34 -0.33 5.49
CA ASN A 63 2.72 0.97 5.77
C ASN A 63 2.14 1.73 4.56
N ASP A 64 2.32 1.27 3.33
CA ASP A 64 1.67 1.89 2.17
C ASP A 64 0.13 1.82 2.32
N ASP A 65 -0.54 2.93 2.02
CA ASP A 65 -1.99 2.99 1.77
C ASP A 65 -2.26 2.47 0.35
N VAL A 66 -2.90 1.30 0.25
CA VAL A 66 -3.10 0.63 -1.02
C VAL A 66 -3.97 1.46 -1.97
N ILE A 67 -5.04 2.09 -1.46
CA ILE A 67 -5.95 2.87 -2.30
C ILE A 67 -5.22 4.13 -2.78
N GLY A 68 -4.58 4.86 -1.85
CA GLY A 68 -3.81 6.06 -2.18
C GLY A 68 -2.70 5.80 -3.21
N GLN A 69 -2.01 4.67 -3.15
CA GLN A 69 -0.97 4.32 -4.11
C GLN A 69 -1.53 3.94 -5.50
N ILE A 70 -2.69 3.27 -5.56
CA ILE A 70 -3.39 3.03 -6.84
C ILE A 70 -3.84 4.36 -7.46
N GLU A 71 -4.39 5.27 -6.65
CA GLU A 71 -4.77 6.59 -7.15
C GLU A 71 -3.56 7.43 -7.59
N HIS A 72 -2.43 7.32 -6.90
CA HIS A 72 -1.18 7.96 -7.29
C HIS A 72 -0.71 7.43 -8.65
N LEU A 73 -0.69 6.11 -8.86
CA LEU A 73 -0.37 5.52 -10.16
C LEU A 73 -1.32 6.05 -11.24
N ALA A 74 -2.63 6.06 -10.99
CA ALA A 74 -3.63 6.53 -11.95
C ALA A 74 -3.39 7.97 -12.40
N ARG A 75 -3.00 8.86 -11.47
CA ARG A 75 -2.66 10.26 -11.76
C ARG A 75 -1.34 10.38 -12.51
N THR A 76 -0.28 9.76 -12.00
CA THR A 76 1.08 9.87 -12.54
C THR A 76 1.16 9.34 -13.97
N GLU A 77 0.55 8.19 -14.23
CA GLU A 77 0.57 7.52 -15.53
C GLU A 77 -0.63 7.89 -16.42
N HIS A 78 -1.46 8.83 -15.99
CA HIS A 78 -2.64 9.31 -16.73
C HIS A 78 -3.55 8.16 -17.21
N ILE A 79 -3.79 7.17 -16.35
CA ILE A 79 -4.55 5.96 -16.69
C ILE A 79 -6.01 6.35 -17.00
N PRO A 80 -6.52 6.08 -18.22
CA PRO A 80 -7.90 6.42 -18.58
C PRO A 80 -8.92 5.64 -17.76
N SER A 81 -8.75 4.33 -17.70
CA SER A 81 -9.40 3.43 -16.76
C SER A 81 -8.60 2.12 -16.70
N ALA A 82 -8.86 1.29 -15.70
CA ALA A 82 -8.20 -0.01 -15.58
C ALA A 82 -9.06 -0.99 -14.78
N SER A 83 -8.84 -2.28 -14.99
CA SER A 83 -9.14 -3.30 -13.99
C SER A 83 -7.86 -3.68 -13.25
N PHE A 84 -7.98 -4.22 -12.05
CA PHE A 84 -6.83 -4.76 -11.34
C PHE A 84 -7.21 -5.93 -10.45
N SER A 85 -6.21 -6.78 -10.21
CA SER A 85 -6.24 -7.82 -9.20
C SER A 85 -5.00 -7.74 -8.32
N GLY A 86 -5.03 -8.37 -7.15
CA GLY A 86 -3.86 -8.42 -6.30
C GLY A 86 -3.98 -9.35 -5.11
N ILE A 87 -2.87 -9.51 -4.41
CA ILE A 87 -2.70 -10.32 -3.20
C ILE A 87 -1.68 -9.66 -2.28
N GLY A 88 -1.66 -10.04 -1.01
CA GLY A 88 -0.60 -9.62 -0.09
C GLY A 88 -1.00 -9.69 1.36
N PHE A 89 -0.28 -8.97 2.22
CA PHE A 89 -0.51 -9.01 3.66
C PHE A 89 -0.89 -7.63 4.21
N ALA A 90 -2.06 -7.54 4.86
CA ALA A 90 -2.59 -6.30 5.42
C ALA A 90 -2.24 -6.15 6.90
N ARG A 91 -1.74 -4.96 7.27
CA ARG A 91 -1.72 -4.52 8.68
C ARG A 91 -3.14 -4.37 9.18
N GLU A 92 -3.96 -3.77 8.33
CA GLU A 92 -5.32 -3.36 8.61
C GLU A 92 -6.09 -3.25 7.29
N VAL A 93 -7.28 -3.84 7.25
CA VAL A 93 -8.26 -3.67 6.18
C VAL A 93 -9.60 -3.35 6.83
N GLU A 94 -10.29 -2.34 6.33
CA GLU A 94 -11.66 -2.03 6.72
C GLU A 94 -12.59 -2.34 5.55
N PHE A 95 -13.50 -3.29 5.78
CA PHE A 95 -14.58 -3.58 4.83
C PHE A 95 -15.84 -2.78 5.21
N GLY A 96 -16.64 -2.42 4.22
CA GLY A 96 -17.94 -1.77 4.39
C GLY A 96 -19.06 -2.56 3.74
N PHE A 97 -20.15 -2.77 4.48
CA PHE A 97 -21.43 -3.19 3.88
C PHE A 97 -22.35 -1.97 3.78
N TYR A 98 -22.85 -1.64 2.60
CA TYR A 98 -23.68 -0.45 2.42
C TYR A 98 -25.11 -0.69 2.89
N ASP A 99 -25.57 0.09 3.86
CA ASP A 99 -26.96 0.11 4.30
C ASP A 99 -27.72 1.19 3.50
N PHE A 100 -28.60 0.74 2.59
CA PHE A 100 -29.39 1.64 1.73
C PHE A 100 -30.43 2.45 2.50
N LYS A 101 -30.93 1.94 3.65
CA LYS A 101 -31.90 2.67 4.48
C LYS A 101 -31.19 3.78 5.25
N ALA A 102 -30.04 3.47 5.85
CA ALA A 102 -29.25 4.44 6.60
C ALA A 102 -28.34 5.31 5.70
N LYS A 103 -28.22 4.98 4.40
CA LYS A 103 -27.37 5.65 3.40
C LYS A 103 -25.91 5.79 3.86
N LYS A 104 -25.38 4.75 4.51
CA LYS A 104 -24.01 4.72 5.04
C LYS A 104 -23.44 3.30 5.01
N PHE A 105 -22.12 3.21 5.01
CA PHE A 105 -21.45 1.93 5.22
C PHE A 105 -21.50 1.52 6.70
N ASN A 106 -21.68 0.23 6.94
CA ASN A 106 -21.40 -0.44 8.20
C ASN A 106 -19.97 -1.02 8.13
N PRO A 107 -18.97 -0.35 8.76
CA PRO A 107 -17.57 -0.75 8.64
C PRO A 107 -17.23 -1.91 9.60
N LYS A 108 -16.29 -2.75 9.17
CA LYS A 108 -15.64 -3.75 10.02
C LYS A 108 -14.17 -3.88 9.67
N THR A 109 -13.32 -3.68 10.68
CA THR A 109 -11.87 -3.71 10.56
C THR A 109 -11.31 -5.08 10.93
N PHE A 110 -10.37 -5.57 10.13
CA PHE A 110 -9.55 -6.75 10.39
C PHE A 110 -8.08 -6.35 10.36
N ARG A 111 -7.26 -6.97 11.22
CA ARG A 111 -5.85 -6.61 11.39
C ARG A 111 -4.97 -7.86 11.24
N LYS A 112 -3.77 -7.69 10.68
CA LYS A 112 -2.79 -8.76 10.46
C LYS A 112 -3.40 -9.96 9.70
N VAL A 113 -3.97 -9.68 8.55
CA VAL A 113 -4.66 -10.67 7.72
C VAL A 113 -3.96 -10.81 6.37
N GLU A 114 -3.97 -12.02 5.82
CA GLU A 114 -3.64 -12.23 4.41
C GLU A 114 -4.78 -11.70 3.55
N MET A 115 -4.47 -10.93 2.51
CA MET A 115 -5.37 -10.55 1.43
C MET A 115 -5.26 -11.60 0.35
N GLY A 116 -6.09 -12.65 0.46
CA GLY A 116 -6.14 -13.74 -0.51
C GLY A 116 -6.65 -13.30 -1.88
N SER A 117 -7.41 -12.20 -1.94
CA SER A 117 -7.72 -11.51 -3.19
C SER A 117 -8.01 -10.04 -2.99
N LEU A 118 -7.63 -9.26 -4.00
CA LEU A 118 -8.11 -7.93 -4.31
C LEU A 118 -8.63 -7.95 -5.74
N THR A 119 -9.79 -7.35 -5.99
CA THR A 119 -10.33 -7.15 -7.32
C THR A 119 -10.95 -5.76 -7.38
N GLY A 120 -10.61 -4.99 -8.40
CA GLY A 120 -11.15 -3.64 -8.51
C GLY A 120 -10.98 -3.01 -9.87
N SER A 121 -11.37 -1.74 -9.94
CA SER A 121 -11.25 -0.93 -11.14
C SER A 121 -10.93 0.53 -10.83
N ILE A 122 -10.12 1.11 -11.71
CA ILE A 122 -9.76 2.53 -11.75
C ILE A 122 -10.69 3.21 -12.77
N ALA A 123 -11.35 4.28 -12.35
CA ALA A 123 -12.09 5.19 -13.22
C ALA A 123 -11.95 6.61 -12.66
N TRP A 124 -12.79 7.54 -13.10
CA TRP A 124 -12.73 8.94 -12.67
C TRP A 124 -14.09 9.45 -12.17
N ASN A 125 -14.07 10.51 -11.36
CA ASN A 125 -15.22 11.35 -11.03
C ASN A 125 -14.76 12.81 -10.90
N ASP A 126 -15.66 13.72 -10.53
CA ASP A 126 -15.37 15.15 -10.41
C ASP A 126 -14.26 15.48 -9.39
N LYS A 127 -13.93 14.57 -8.48
CA LYS A 127 -12.89 14.72 -7.45
C LYS A 127 -11.54 14.09 -7.84
N GLY A 128 -11.47 13.38 -8.96
CA GLY A 128 -10.25 12.71 -9.44
C GLY A 128 -10.44 11.20 -9.69
N PRO A 129 -9.36 10.40 -9.56
CA PRO A 129 -9.46 8.95 -9.62
C PRO A 129 -10.50 8.43 -8.64
N SER A 130 -11.28 7.47 -9.11
CA SER A 130 -12.29 6.76 -8.36
C SER A 130 -11.89 5.29 -8.36
N ILE A 131 -11.48 4.79 -7.20
CA ILE A 131 -11.14 3.38 -7.02
C ILE A 131 -12.35 2.64 -6.47
N HIS A 132 -12.74 1.56 -7.13
CA HIS A 132 -13.73 0.63 -6.59
C HIS A 132 -13.04 -0.71 -6.40
N ILE A 133 -12.90 -1.13 -5.15
CA ILE A 133 -12.15 -2.31 -4.76
C ILE A 133 -12.95 -3.19 -3.81
N HIS A 134 -12.89 -4.49 -4.06
CA HIS A 134 -13.36 -5.54 -3.18
C HIS A 134 -12.19 -6.47 -2.85
N GLY A 135 -12.31 -7.23 -1.78
CA GLY A 135 -11.31 -8.25 -1.46
C GLY A 135 -11.81 -9.31 -0.50
N VAL A 136 -10.98 -10.33 -0.35
CA VAL A 136 -11.12 -11.41 0.64
C VAL A 136 -9.87 -11.45 1.50
N ALA A 137 -10.07 -11.39 2.81
CA ALA A 137 -9.04 -11.47 3.82
C ALA A 137 -9.19 -12.75 4.65
N THR A 138 -8.08 -13.34 5.08
CA THR A 138 -8.06 -14.50 5.98
C THR A 138 -7.17 -14.25 7.20
N ASP A 139 -7.66 -14.63 8.38
CA ASP A 139 -6.90 -14.57 9.63
C ASP A 139 -5.99 -15.80 9.83
N ASP A 140 -5.32 -15.85 10.99
CA ASP A 140 -4.45 -16.98 11.40
C ASP A 140 -5.21 -18.29 11.68
N ARG A 141 -6.55 -18.24 11.65
CA ARG A 141 -7.44 -19.40 11.75
C ARG A 141 -8.07 -19.77 10.41
N PHE A 142 -7.68 -19.11 9.32
CA PHE A 142 -8.22 -19.28 7.97
C PHE A 142 -9.72 -18.97 7.84
N ASN A 143 -10.28 -18.16 8.75
CA ASN A 143 -11.61 -17.61 8.55
C ASN A 143 -11.58 -16.57 7.43
N ALA A 144 -12.51 -16.67 6.48
CA ALA A 144 -12.60 -15.71 5.38
C ALA A 144 -13.56 -14.55 5.72
N TYR A 145 -13.09 -13.34 5.43
CA TYR A 145 -13.83 -12.09 5.56
C TYR A 145 -13.71 -11.32 4.25
N GLY A 146 -14.70 -10.51 3.89
CA GLY A 146 -14.62 -9.78 2.64
C GLY A 146 -15.73 -8.78 2.43
N GLY A 147 -15.66 -8.12 1.28
CA GLY A 147 -16.63 -7.11 0.87
C GLY A 147 -15.98 -5.95 0.14
N HIS A 148 -16.67 -4.81 0.13
CA HIS A 148 -16.15 -3.54 -0.37
C HIS A 148 -15.09 -3.01 0.60
N ILE A 149 -13.92 -2.61 0.09
CA ILE A 149 -12.83 -2.10 0.93
C ILE A 149 -12.95 -0.58 1.06
N LEU A 150 -13.01 -0.09 2.29
CA LEU A 150 -13.02 1.34 2.64
C LEU A 150 -11.60 1.87 2.86
N SER A 151 -10.73 1.07 3.48
CA SER A 151 -9.30 1.38 3.64
C SER A 151 -8.47 0.09 3.72
N LEU A 152 -7.22 0.14 3.27
CA LEU A 152 -6.32 -1.00 3.26
C LEU A 152 -4.87 -0.55 3.38
N HIS A 153 -4.18 -1.02 4.42
CA HIS A 153 -2.77 -0.69 4.68
C HIS A 153 -1.92 -1.94 4.72
N VAL A 154 -0.76 -1.90 4.05
CA VAL A 154 0.15 -3.05 3.98
C VAL A 154 0.82 -3.30 5.33
N GLY A 155 0.89 -4.58 5.73
CA GLY A 155 1.52 -5.04 6.97
C GLY A 155 3.00 -5.33 6.83
N THR A 156 3.54 -6.16 7.73
CA THR A 156 4.90 -6.70 7.69
C THR A 156 5.02 -7.66 6.49
N GLY A 157 5.00 -7.10 5.29
CA GLY A 157 4.25 -7.60 4.15
C GLY A 157 4.65 -6.90 2.84
N SER A 158 4.05 -7.37 1.76
CA SER A 158 3.93 -6.62 0.51
C SER A 158 2.49 -6.76 0.02
N MET A 159 2.12 -5.93 -0.94
CA MET A 159 0.92 -6.12 -1.75
C MET A 159 1.34 -6.10 -3.22
N GLU A 160 1.04 -7.16 -3.95
CA GLU A 160 1.29 -7.28 -5.38
C GLU A 160 -0.02 -6.99 -6.11
N ILE A 161 0.00 -6.01 -7.01
CA ILE A 161 -1.18 -5.51 -7.71
C ILE A 161 -0.89 -5.47 -9.21
N TYR A 162 -1.67 -6.23 -9.96
CA TYR A 162 -1.60 -6.33 -11.41
C TYR A 162 -2.67 -5.42 -11.99
N VAL A 163 -2.26 -4.39 -12.70
CA VAL A 163 -3.15 -3.37 -13.28
C VAL A 163 -3.21 -3.58 -14.78
N HIS A 164 -4.42 -3.80 -15.29
CA HIS A 164 -4.72 -3.93 -16.71
C HIS A 164 -5.40 -2.67 -17.22
N VAL A 165 -4.71 -1.91 -18.06
CA VAL A 165 -5.15 -0.58 -18.51
C VAL A 165 -6.07 -0.70 -19.71
N ASN A 166 -7.17 0.06 -19.69
CA ASN A 166 -8.03 0.26 -20.86
C ASN A 166 -7.70 1.59 -21.54
N ASP A 167 -8.00 1.67 -22.83
CA ASP A 167 -7.84 2.86 -23.67
C ASP A 167 -8.91 3.93 -23.42
N GLN A 168 -10.11 3.52 -23.02
CA GLN A 168 -11.24 4.42 -22.78
C GLN A 168 -11.17 5.06 -21.39
N LYS A 169 -11.34 6.38 -21.33
CA LYS A 169 -11.61 7.08 -20.07
C LYS A 169 -13.05 6.77 -19.65
N LEU A 170 -13.19 6.18 -18.46
CA LEU A 170 -14.49 5.86 -17.87
C LEU A 170 -14.72 6.71 -16.62
N GLU A 171 -15.98 7.02 -16.36
CA GLU A 171 -16.40 7.84 -15.24
C GLU A 171 -17.41 7.11 -14.37
N ARG A 172 -17.39 7.38 -13.07
CA ARG A 172 -18.47 7.00 -12.16
C ARG A 172 -19.37 8.20 -11.91
N LYS A 173 -20.67 8.00 -12.09
CA LYS A 173 -21.72 8.98 -11.82
C LYS A 173 -22.74 8.41 -10.85
N ILE A 174 -23.38 9.28 -10.07
CA ILE A 174 -24.49 8.87 -9.20
C ILE A 174 -25.68 8.55 -10.11
N GLU A 175 -26.12 7.30 -10.08
CA GLU A 175 -27.28 6.86 -10.84
C GLU A 175 -28.55 6.89 -9.98
N GLN A 176 -29.65 7.43 -10.52
CA GLN A 176 -30.95 7.43 -9.87
C GLN A 176 -31.84 6.32 -10.44
N PRO A 177 -32.67 5.64 -9.62
CA PRO A 177 -32.95 5.93 -8.21
C PRO A 177 -31.99 5.26 -7.21
N LEU A 178 -30.97 4.54 -7.70
CA LEU A 178 -30.05 3.74 -6.89
C LEU A 178 -29.26 4.57 -5.86
N ASN A 179 -29.02 5.85 -6.18
CA ASN A 179 -28.22 6.79 -5.41
C ASN A 179 -26.84 6.22 -5.06
N ALA A 180 -26.23 5.54 -6.03
CA ALA A 180 -24.92 4.90 -5.93
C ALA A 180 -24.03 5.32 -7.11
N ASN A 181 -22.72 5.33 -6.90
CA ASN A 181 -21.75 5.59 -7.96
C ASN A 181 -21.66 4.36 -8.88
N VAL A 182 -22.12 4.50 -10.11
CA VAL A 182 -22.09 3.45 -11.13
C VAL A 182 -21.09 3.82 -12.22
N LEU A 183 -20.28 2.86 -12.66
CA LEU A 183 -19.35 3.02 -13.77
C LEU A 183 -20.14 3.15 -15.07
N GLN A 184 -19.93 4.26 -15.77
CA GLN A 184 -20.62 4.58 -17.01
C GLN A 184 -19.83 4.02 -18.21
N LEU A 185 -20.53 3.40 -19.14
CA LEU A 185 -19.95 2.88 -20.38
C LEU A 185 -20.29 3.80 -21.54
N ASN A 186 -19.30 4.08 -22.40
CA ASN A 186 -19.48 4.86 -23.61
C ASN A 186 -19.90 3.91 -24.75
N CYS A 187 -21.17 3.51 -24.77
CA CYS A 187 -21.72 2.72 -25.88
C CYS A 187 -22.08 3.67 -27.02
N ASN A 188 -21.32 3.64 -28.13
CA ASN A 188 -21.78 4.20 -29.39
C ASN A 188 -22.82 3.23 -29.97
N LEU A 189 -24.10 3.56 -29.81
CA LEU A 189 -25.21 2.85 -30.45
C LEU A 189 -25.38 3.31 -31.90
#